data_AF-A0A139KMW3-F1
#
_entry.id   AF-A0A139KMW3-F1
#
_cell.length_a   1.000
_cell.length_b   1.000
_cell.length_c   1.000
_cell.angle_alpha   90.00
_cell.angle_beta   90.00
_cell.angle_gamma   90.00
#
_symmetry.space_group_name_H-M   'P 1'
#
loop_
_entity.id
_entity.type
_entity.pdbx_description
1 polymer ?
#
loop_
_entity_poly.entity_id
_entity_poly.type
_entity_poly.pdbx_seq_one_letter_code
_entity_poly.pdbx_strand_id
1 'polypeptide(L)'
;MKQLDESLDKKPVKRDIMDMVELRIRNLQAFDELQSFNDTGKFLYIHPLITHQSERAQLTKLLKTDPHEFLRLHKNVADNIRRYESYLKRADRQTRRSQDKENLRRHREREALFKAILQDFNSKD
;
A
#
# COMPACT_ATOMS: atom_id res chain seq x y z
N MET A 1 16.45 -23.55 -0.39
CA MET A 1 16.84 -24.09 0.93
C MET A 1 18.05 -25.02 0.79
N LYS A 2 18.00 -26.07 -0.04
CA LYS A 2 19.14 -27.01 -0.28
C LYS A 2 20.56 -26.41 -0.31
N GLN A 3 20.82 -25.37 -1.11
CA GLN A 3 22.18 -24.80 -1.23
C GLN A 3 22.68 -24.05 0.03
N LEU A 4 21.78 -23.44 0.80
CA LEU A 4 22.11 -22.78 2.07
C LEU A 4 22.19 -23.81 3.20
N ASP A 5 21.29 -24.81 3.20
CA ASP A 5 21.33 -25.92 4.16
C ASP A 5 22.67 -26.68 4.08
N GLU A 6 23.15 -26.96 2.85
CA GLU A 6 24.45 -27.61 2.60
C GLU A 6 25.67 -26.78 3.05
N SER A 7 25.58 -25.44 3.09
CA SER A 7 26.69 -24.59 3.55
C SER A 7 26.73 -24.48 5.07
N LEU A 8 25.55 -24.51 5.72
CA LEU A 8 25.40 -24.44 7.17
C LEU A 8 25.86 -25.72 7.88
N ASP A 9 25.69 -26.88 7.25
CA ASP A 9 26.11 -28.18 7.81
C ASP A 9 27.64 -28.35 7.88
N LYS A 10 28.43 -27.52 7.18
CA LYS A 10 29.90 -27.66 7.13
C LYS A 10 30.64 -26.76 8.13
N LYS A 11 30.36 -25.45 8.14
CA LYS A 11 30.89 -24.46 9.10
C LYS A 11 30.13 -23.14 8.91
N PRO A 12 29.02 -22.93 9.62
CA PRO A 12 28.16 -21.77 9.38
C PRO A 12 28.87 -20.49 9.79
N VAL A 13 28.98 -19.52 8.88
CA VAL A 13 29.44 -18.18 9.23
C VAL A 13 28.23 -17.33 9.62
N LYS A 14 28.41 -16.30 10.46
CA LYS A 14 27.32 -15.39 10.89
C LYS A 14 26.49 -14.88 9.68
N ARG A 15 27.14 -14.66 8.54
CA ARG A 15 26.49 -14.20 7.30
C ARG A 15 25.53 -15.24 6.71
N ASP A 16 25.91 -16.51 6.67
CA ASP A 16 25.04 -17.59 6.15
C ASP A 16 23.77 -17.74 7.00
N ILE A 17 23.91 -17.58 8.33
CA ILE A 17 22.77 -17.61 9.26
C ILE A 17 21.83 -16.42 8.99
N MET A 18 22.38 -15.22 8.78
CA MET A 18 21.59 -14.02 8.45
C MET A 18 20.87 -14.18 7.11
N ASP A 19 21.56 -14.66 6.07
CA ASP A 19 20.98 -14.87 4.75
C ASP A 19 19.86 -15.92 4.77
N MET A 20 20.01 -16.99 5.57
CA MET A 20 18.96 -18.00 5.77
C MET A 20 17.73 -17.40 6.49
N VAL A 21 17.95 -16.63 7.56
CA VAL A 21 16.85 -15.99 8.30
C VAL A 21 16.12 -14.99 7.41
N GLU A 22 16.84 -14.15 6.67
CA GLU A 22 16.23 -13.22 5.71
C GLU A 22 15.45 -13.95 4.62
N LEU A 23 16.00 -15.03 4.06
CA LEU A 23 15.31 -15.83 3.07
C LEU A 23 14.03 -16.46 3.65
N ARG A 24 14.08 -16.93 4.91
CA ARG A 24 12.90 -17.47 5.59
C ARG A 24 11.84 -16.40 5.81
N ILE A 25 12.23 -15.20 6.25
CA ILE A 25 11.31 -14.06 6.41
C ILE A 25 10.65 -13.72 5.08
N ARG A 26 11.42 -13.61 3.99
CA ARG A 26 10.89 -13.31 2.65
C ARG A 26 9.93 -14.39 2.16
N ASN A 27 10.24 -15.66 2.38
CA ASN A 27 9.34 -16.76 2.02
C ASN A 27 8.02 -16.69 2.80
N LEU A 28 8.06 -16.44 4.12
CA LEU A 28 6.85 -16.28 4.92
C LEU A 28 6.01 -15.10 4.42
N GLN A 29 6.64 -13.95 4.17
CA GLN A 29 5.97 -12.80 3.57
C GLN A 29 5.32 -13.17 2.23
N ALA A 30 5.99 -13.91 1.35
CA ALA A 30 5.43 -14.33 0.08
C ALA A 30 4.20 -15.24 0.25
N PHE A 31 4.18 -16.12 1.25
CA PHE A 31 3.00 -16.93 1.57
C PHE A 31 1.84 -16.07 2.08
N ASP A 32 2.10 -15.14 3.00
CA ASP A 32 1.08 -14.23 3.53
C ASP A 32 0.47 -13.36 2.42
N GLU A 33 1.30 -12.89 1.48
CA GLU A 33 0.86 -12.14 0.30
C GLU A 33 -0.09 -12.96 -0.59
N LEU A 34 0.29 -14.20 -0.90
CA LEU A 34 -0.54 -15.11 -1.71
C LEU A 34 -1.84 -15.47 -1.00
N GLN A 35 -1.80 -15.67 0.32
CA GLN A 35 -2.99 -15.92 1.12
C GLN A 35 -3.92 -14.70 1.09
N SER A 36 -3.40 -13.50 1.34
CA SER A 36 -4.19 -12.26 1.29
C SER A 36 -4.84 -12.06 -0.08
N PHE A 37 -4.11 -12.38 -1.16
CA PHE A 37 -4.64 -12.31 -2.51
C PHE A 37 -5.76 -13.32 -2.74
N ASN A 38 -5.62 -14.56 -2.28
CA ASN A 38 -6.66 -15.57 -2.38
C ASN A 38 -7.92 -15.19 -1.59
N ASP A 39 -7.75 -14.62 -0.38
CA ASP A 39 -8.86 -14.31 0.51
C ASP A 39 -9.59 -13.01 0.14
N THR A 40 -8.87 -12.01 -0.38
CA THR A 40 -9.39 -10.65 -0.56
C THR A 40 -9.27 -10.09 -1.98
N GLY A 41 -8.53 -10.77 -2.86
CA GLY A 41 -8.18 -10.29 -4.19
C GLY A 41 -7.11 -9.19 -4.21
N LYS A 42 -6.44 -8.93 -3.07
CA LYS A 42 -5.40 -7.90 -2.95
C LYS A 42 -4.16 -8.43 -2.24
N PHE A 43 -3.00 -7.97 -2.71
CA PHE A 43 -1.74 -8.15 -2.00
C PHE A 43 -1.64 -7.20 -0.80
N LEU A 44 -0.83 -7.57 0.18
CA LEU A 44 -0.43 -6.76 1.34
C LEU A 44 0.61 -5.70 0.93
N TYR A 45 1.40 -5.96 -0.11
CA TYR A 45 2.50 -5.10 -0.59
C TYR A 45 3.61 -4.87 0.46
N ILE A 46 3.86 -5.87 1.28
CA ILE A 46 4.95 -5.92 2.27
C ILE A 46 6.19 -6.55 1.64
N HIS A 47 6.03 -7.56 0.79
CA HIS A 47 7.16 -8.30 0.24
C HIS A 47 8.05 -7.41 -0.64
N PRO A 48 9.39 -7.45 -0.52
CA PRO A 48 10.31 -6.56 -1.24
C PRO A 48 10.12 -6.52 -2.76
N LEU A 49 9.72 -7.65 -3.36
CA LEU A 49 9.47 -7.73 -4.81
C LEU A 49 8.28 -6.90 -5.27
N ILE A 50 7.29 -6.62 -4.42
CA ILE A 50 6.05 -5.95 -4.82
C ILE A 50 5.70 -4.73 -3.95
N THR A 51 6.50 -4.42 -2.92
CA THR A 51 6.23 -3.28 -2.03
C THR A 51 6.14 -1.93 -2.76
N HIS A 52 6.87 -1.80 -3.88
CA HIS A 52 6.84 -0.64 -4.76
C HIS A 52 5.52 -0.49 -5.55
N GLN A 53 4.69 -1.54 -5.58
CA GLN A 53 3.36 -1.54 -6.20
C GLN A 53 2.27 -1.06 -5.25
N SER A 54 2.58 -0.85 -3.96
CA SER A 54 1.63 -0.23 -3.03
C SER A 54 1.19 1.15 -3.53
N GLU A 55 -0.05 1.52 -3.25
CA GLU A 55 -0.59 2.82 -3.64
C GLU A 55 0.30 3.97 -3.12
N ARG A 56 0.81 3.85 -1.88
CA ARG A 56 1.73 4.83 -1.29
C ARG A 56 3.02 4.95 -2.11
N ALA A 57 3.65 3.83 -2.48
CA ALA A 57 4.89 3.84 -3.26
C ALA A 57 4.67 4.44 -4.66
N GLN A 58 3.57 4.09 -5.32
CA GLN A 58 3.21 4.65 -6.62
C GLN A 58 2.95 6.16 -6.55
N LEU A 59 2.19 6.63 -5.55
CA LEU A 59 1.95 8.05 -5.32
C LEU A 59 3.22 8.81 -4.93
N THR A 60 4.12 8.20 -4.15
CA THR A 60 5.41 8.80 -3.78
C THR A 60 6.32 8.93 -5.00
N LYS A 61 6.34 7.91 -5.88
CA LYS A 61 7.03 7.98 -7.16
C LYS A 61 6.44 9.08 -8.03
N LEU A 62 5.11 9.15 -8.11
CA LEU A 62 4.41 10.18 -8.89
C LEU A 62 4.77 11.59 -8.41
N LEU A 63 4.77 11.84 -7.09
CA LEU A 63 5.18 13.14 -6.54
C LEU A 63 6.58 13.55 -7.00
N LYS A 64 7.53 12.60 -7.11
CA LYS A 64 8.90 12.89 -7.56
C LYS A 64 9.01 13.09 -9.07
N THR A 65 8.23 12.36 -9.86
CA THR A 65 8.32 12.39 -11.33
C THR A 65 7.45 13.47 -11.96
N ASP A 66 6.25 13.67 -11.42
CA ASP A 66 5.25 14.64 -11.89
C ASP A 66 4.42 15.18 -10.69
N PRO A 67 4.93 16.23 -10.02
CA PRO A 67 4.22 16.87 -8.91
C PRO A 67 2.86 17.44 -9.32
N HIS A 68 2.70 17.90 -10.57
CA HIS A 68 1.45 18.49 -11.03
C HIS A 68 0.34 17.46 -11.11
N GLU A 69 0.63 16.29 -11.68
CA GLU A 69 -0.32 15.20 -11.74
C GLU A 69 -0.66 14.67 -10.35
N PHE A 70 0.31 14.58 -9.44
CA PHE A 70 0.07 14.24 -8.04
C PHE A 70 -0.93 15.21 -7.39
N LEU A 71 -0.72 16.52 -7.53
CA LEU A 71 -1.63 17.55 -6.98
C LEU A 71 -3.01 17.51 -7.64
N ARG A 72 -3.09 17.22 -8.94
CA ARG A 72 -4.35 17.05 -9.66
C ARG A 72 -5.15 15.87 -9.09
N LEU A 73 -4.50 14.73 -8.85
CA LEU A 73 -5.13 13.57 -8.23
C LEU A 73 -5.57 13.86 -6.78
N HIS A 74 -4.74 14.56 -6.01
CA HIS A 74 -5.11 14.97 -4.66
C HIS A 74 -6.37 15.85 -4.65
N LYS A 75 -6.45 16.82 -5.56
CA LYS A 75 -7.65 17.66 -5.74
C LYS A 75 -8.88 16.83 -6.11
N ASN A 76 -8.74 15.89 -7.04
CA ASN A 76 -9.84 15.00 -7.44
C ASN A 76 -10.36 14.17 -6.25
N VAL A 77 -9.48 13.70 -5.36
CA VAL A 77 -9.89 13.00 -4.14
C VAL A 77 -10.69 13.91 -3.23
N ALA A 78 -10.21 15.14 -2.98
CA ALA A 78 -10.93 16.12 -2.16
C ALA A 78 -12.32 16.46 -2.74
N ASP A 79 -12.42 16.61 -4.06
CA ASP A 79 -13.70 16.87 -4.73
C ASP A 79 -14.67 15.69 -4.63
N ASN A 80 -14.17 14.45 -4.70
CA ASN A 80 -14.99 13.27 -4.48
C ASN A 80 -15.48 13.17 -3.03
N ILE A 81 -14.65 13.51 -2.04
CA ILE A 81 -15.08 13.58 -0.63
C ILE A 81 -16.27 14.54 -0.49
N ARG A 82 -16.13 15.78 -0.99
CA ARG A 82 -17.22 16.79 -0.96
C ARG A 82 -18.49 16.29 -1.66
N ARG A 83 -18.32 15.60 -2.80
CA ARG A 83 -19.41 15.02 -3.58
C ARG A 83 -20.18 13.97 -2.78
N TYR A 84 -19.49 12.98 -2.20
CA TYR A 84 -20.14 11.91 -1.45
C TYR A 84 -20.74 12.42 -0.12
N GLU A 85 -20.08 13.36 0.57
CA GLU A 85 -20.67 14.04 1.73
C GLU A 85 -21.98 14.76 1.37
N SER A 86 -22.03 15.36 0.18
CA SER A 86 -23.27 15.99 -0.32
C SER A 86 -24.32 14.94 -0.67
N TYR A 87 -23.97 13.84 -1.32
CA TYR A 87 -24.90 12.75 -1.65
C TYR A 87 -25.55 12.12 -0.42
N LEU A 88 -24.80 11.96 0.67
CA LEU A 88 -25.34 11.39 1.91
C LEU A 88 -26.45 12.24 2.53
N LYS A 89 -26.48 13.55 2.25
CA LYS A 89 -27.51 14.48 2.73
C LYS A 89 -28.78 14.48 1.89
N ARG A 90 -28.76 13.90 0.69
CA ARG A 90 -29.91 13.93 -0.22
C ARG A 90 -30.87 12.76 0.03
N ALA A 91 -32.17 13.04 -0.06
CA ALA A 91 -33.22 12.05 0.15
C ALA A 91 -33.38 11.08 -1.04
N ASP A 92 -33.17 11.55 -2.27
CA ASP A 92 -33.22 10.75 -3.50
C ASP A 92 -32.14 9.65 -3.56
N ARG A 93 -31.08 9.77 -2.76
CA ARG A 93 -29.95 8.84 -2.68
C ARG A 93 -30.06 7.82 -1.57
N GLN A 94 -31.20 7.71 -0.89
CA GLN A 94 -31.40 6.79 0.25
C GLN A 94 -31.00 5.34 -0.11
N THR A 95 -31.36 4.87 -1.30
CA THR A 95 -31.08 3.50 -1.79
C THR A 95 -29.59 3.23 -2.02
N ARG A 96 -28.78 4.27 -2.26
CA ARG A 96 -27.33 4.16 -2.50
C ARG A 96 -26.49 4.57 -1.30
N ARG A 97 -27.11 4.91 -0.17
CA ARG A 97 -26.45 5.50 1.00
C ARG A 97 -25.32 4.63 1.55
N SER A 98 -25.48 3.30 1.58
CA SER A 98 -24.44 2.37 2.02
C SER A 98 -23.21 2.41 1.10
N GLN A 99 -23.42 2.42 -0.21
CA GLN A 99 -22.33 2.54 -1.19
C GLN A 99 -21.65 3.91 -1.14
N ASP A 100 -22.44 4.98 -0.99
CA ASP A 100 -21.92 6.34 -0.88
C ASP A 100 -21.07 6.52 0.39
N LYS A 101 -21.44 5.87 1.51
CA LYS A 101 -20.61 5.82 2.73
C LYS A 101 -19.29 5.09 2.51
N GLU A 102 -19.32 3.94 1.84
CA GLU A 102 -18.11 3.17 1.55
C GLU A 102 -17.17 3.91 0.59
N ASN A 103 -17.71 4.57 -0.43
CA ASN A 103 -16.91 5.41 -1.33
C ASN A 103 -16.30 6.60 -0.59
N LEU A 104 -17.06 7.25 0.29
CA LEU A 104 -16.54 8.33 1.14
C LEU A 104 -15.39 7.84 2.02
N ARG A 105 -15.54 6.66 2.65
CA ARG A 105 -14.48 6.04 3.46
C ARG A 105 -13.21 5.84 2.63
N ARG A 106 -13.30 5.21 1.46
CA ARG A 106 -12.17 4.97 0.56
C ARG A 106 -11.47 6.26 0.12
N HIS A 107 -12.24 7.30 -0.21
CA HIS A 107 -11.64 8.58 -0.60
C HIS A 107 -10.96 9.28 0.58
N ARG A 108 -11.47 9.16 1.81
CA ARG A 108 -10.80 9.68 3.02
C ARG A 108 -9.51 8.92 3.34
N GLU A 109 -9.52 7.59 3.22
CA GLU A 109 -8.32 6.78 3.36
C GLU A 109 -7.25 7.19 2.33
N ARG A 110 -7.67 7.40 1.07
CA ARG A 110 -6.79 7.88 0.02
C ARG A 110 -6.27 9.30 0.29
N GLU A 111 -7.10 10.21 0.78
CA GLU A 111 -6.67 11.57 1.18
C GLU A 111 -5.64 11.53 2.31
N ALA A 112 -5.81 10.64 3.29
CA ALA A 112 -4.84 10.44 4.37
C ALA A 112 -3.48 9.99 3.82
N LEU A 113 -3.46 9.11 2.81
CA LEU A 113 -2.22 8.73 2.11
C LEU A 113 -1.54 9.93 1.45
N PHE A 114 -2.29 10.77 0.72
CA PHE A 114 -1.74 11.99 0.11
C PHE A 114 -1.12 12.93 1.16
N LYS A 115 -1.82 13.16 2.28
CA LYS A 115 -1.33 14.01 3.37
C LYS A 115 -0.07 13.45 4.01
N ALA A 116 -0.03 12.14 4.29
CA ALA A 116 1.15 11.49 4.86
C ALA A 116 2.37 11.60 3.93
N ILE A 117 2.19 11.40 2.62
CA ILE A 117 3.28 11.52 1.64
C ILE A 117 3.80 12.96 1.58
N LEU A 118 2.92 13.96 1.56
CA LEU A 118 3.33 15.36 1.57
C LEU A 118 4.07 15.74 2.87
N GLN A 119 3.61 15.25 4.01
CA GLN A 119 4.28 15.45 5.29
C GLN A 119 5.69 14.83 5.28
N ASP A 120 5.83 13.60 4.80
CA ASP A 120 7.12 12.91 4.69
C ASP A 120 8.06 13.63 3.72
N PHE A 121 7.53 14.20 2.63
CA PHE A 121 8.30 14.95 1.64
C PHE A 121 8.84 16.24 2.26
N ASN A 122 7.96 17.03 2.88
CA ASN A 122 8.34 18.30 3.53
C ASN A 122 9.22 18.13 4.77
N SER A 123 9.27 16.94 5.38
CA SER A 123 10.14 16.65 6.54
C SER A 123 11.54 16.17 6.14
N LYS A 124 11.76 15.88 4.85
CA LYS A 124 13.04 15.38 4.31
C LYS A 124 13.83 16.45 3.56
N ASP A 125 13.18 17.56 3.22
CA ASP A 125 13.79 18.81 2.75
C ASP A 125 14.09 19.73 3.94
#